data_AF-X1G7Z7-F1
#
_entry.id   AF-X1G7Z7-F1
#
_cell.length_a   1.000
_cell.length_b   1.000
_cell.length_c   1.000
_cell.angle_alpha   90.00
_cell.angle_beta   90.00
_cell.angle_gamma   90.00
#
_symmetry.space_group_name_H-M   'P 1'
#
loop_
_entity.id
_entity.type
_entity.pdbx_description
1 polymer ?
#
loop_
_entity_poly.entity_id
_entity_poly.type
_entity_poly.pdbx_seq_one_letter_code
_entity_poly.pdbx_strand_id
1 'polypeptide(L)'
;MKTVDISGLGGSYEAGCQKMLINGLKFLNGHPNFDWSAYKEYRGVFGLTIAEGCEAKELDDAVCQDVEPSGAMHSAVINHLAYINKHNYDGWISEAEKQGMTVYLIP
;
A
#
# COMPACT_ATOMS: atom_id res chain seq x y z
N MET A 1 -10.46 -10.81 6.96
CA MET A 1 -9.05 -10.46 7.29
C MET A 1 -9.03 -9.14 8.06
N LYS A 2 -8.16 -8.93 9.07
CA LYS A 2 -8.00 -7.59 9.68
C LYS A 2 -7.31 -6.65 8.70
N THR A 3 -7.74 -5.41 8.59
CA THR A 3 -7.07 -4.34 7.84
C THR A 3 -7.11 -3.04 8.63
N VAL A 4 -6.40 -2.02 8.14
CA VAL A 4 -6.37 -0.68 8.71
C VAL A 4 -7.06 0.29 7.76
N ASP A 5 -7.59 1.39 8.30
CA ASP A 5 -8.02 2.54 7.50
C ASP A 5 -6.79 3.23 6.89
N ILE A 6 -6.67 3.16 5.57
CA ILE A 6 -5.51 3.66 4.81
C ILE A 6 -5.65 5.15 4.53
N SER A 7 -6.86 5.59 4.18
CA SER A 7 -7.11 6.96 3.72
C SER A 7 -7.52 7.91 4.84
N GLY A 8 -8.17 7.42 5.90
CA GLY A 8 -8.81 8.23 6.92
C GLY A 8 -10.06 8.99 6.43
N LEU A 9 -10.52 8.71 5.20
CA LEU A 9 -11.65 9.41 4.56
C LEU A 9 -12.91 8.52 4.46
N GLY A 10 -12.76 7.20 4.59
CA GLY A 10 -13.87 6.26 4.46
C GLY A 10 -14.50 6.21 3.06
N GLY A 11 -15.68 5.59 2.97
CA GLY A 11 -16.49 5.55 1.76
C GLY A 11 -15.82 4.87 0.57
N SER A 12 -16.14 5.32 -0.65
CA SER A 12 -15.56 4.78 -1.89
C SER A 12 -14.07 5.06 -2.01
N TYR A 13 -13.58 6.13 -1.37
CA TYR A 13 -12.17 6.49 -1.36
C TYR A 13 -11.35 5.42 -0.63
N GLU A 14 -11.78 5.07 0.58
CA GLU A 14 -11.15 4.00 1.36
C GLU A 14 -11.32 2.62 0.69
N ALA A 15 -12.49 2.35 0.12
CA ALA A 15 -12.70 1.11 -0.64
C ALA A 15 -11.72 0.97 -1.82
N GLY A 16 -11.39 2.09 -2.49
CA GLY A 16 -10.34 2.16 -3.49
C GLY A 16 -8.98 1.75 -2.91
N CYS A 17 -8.54 2.40 -1.83
CA CYS A 17 -7.28 2.08 -1.16
C CYS A 17 -7.18 0.60 -0.74
N GLN A 18 -8.26 0.03 -0.19
CA GLN A 18 -8.29 -1.38 0.21
C GLN A 18 -8.15 -2.33 -0.98
N LYS A 19 -8.82 -2.02 -2.10
CA LYS A 19 -8.70 -2.82 -3.32
C LYS A 19 -7.29 -2.76 -3.88
N MET A 20 -6.68 -1.57 -3.88
CA MET A 20 -5.28 -1.39 -4.30
C MET A 20 -4.30 -2.15 -3.39
N LEU A 21 -4.50 -2.10 -2.06
CA LEU A 21 -3.68 -2.86 -1.09
C LEU A 21 -3.75 -4.36 -1.37
N ILE A 22 -4.97 -4.90 -1.56
CA ILE A 22 -5.17 -6.32 -1.85
C ILE A 22 -4.48 -6.73 -3.15
N ASN A 23 -4.58 -5.91 -4.20
CA ASN A 23 -3.90 -6.16 -5.46
C ASN A 23 -2.37 -6.18 -5.30
N GLY A 24 -1.81 -5.22 -4.56
CA GLY A 24 -0.38 -5.18 -4.26
C GLY A 24 0.10 -6.40 -3.46
N LEU A 25 -0.65 -6.81 -2.43
CA LEU A 25 -0.33 -8.01 -1.65
C LEU A 25 -0.35 -9.27 -2.53
N LYS A 26 -1.31 -9.39 -3.44
CA LYS A 26 -1.36 -10.51 -4.40
C LYS A 26 -0.17 -10.51 -5.34
N PHE A 27 0.22 -9.35 -5.87
CA PHE A 27 1.39 -9.20 -6.72
C PHE A 27 2.67 -9.62 -5.98
N LEU A 28 2.89 -9.09 -4.78
CA LEU A 28 4.09 -9.35 -3.97
C LEU A 28 4.18 -10.81 -3.50
N ASN A 29 3.05 -11.48 -3.26
CA ASN A 29 3.05 -12.91 -2.97
C ASN A 29 3.58 -13.76 -4.14
N GLY A 30 3.44 -13.27 -5.38
CA GLY A 30 4.07 -13.85 -6.58
C GLY A 30 5.52 -13.42 -6.82
N HIS A 31 5.98 -12.38 -6.12
CA HIS A 31 7.30 -11.75 -6.28
C HIS A 31 8.02 -11.64 -4.91
N PRO A 32 8.40 -12.77 -4.27
CA PRO A 32 8.95 -12.75 -2.91
C PRO A 32 10.31 -12.03 -2.78
N ASN A 33 10.99 -11.77 -3.90
CA ASN A 33 12.27 -11.07 -3.96
C ASN A 33 12.15 -9.67 -4.57
N PHE A 34 10.94 -9.09 -4.57
CA PHE A 34 10.68 -7.77 -5.13
C PHE A 34 11.67 -6.72 -4.62
N ASP A 35 12.29 -5.97 -5.54
CA ASP A 35 13.28 -4.95 -5.18
C ASP A 35 12.62 -3.63 -4.77
N TRP A 36 12.39 -3.47 -3.47
CA TRP A 36 11.86 -2.23 -2.90
C TRP A 36 12.80 -1.02 -3.04
N SER A 37 14.09 -1.22 -3.33
CA SER A 37 15.02 -0.09 -3.56
C SER A 37 14.73 0.66 -4.87
N ALA A 38 13.95 0.03 -5.77
CA ALA A 38 13.41 0.66 -6.97
C ALA A 38 12.37 1.74 -6.66
N TYR A 39 11.75 1.75 -5.47
CA TYR A 39 10.93 2.87 -5.03
C TYR A 39 11.78 3.92 -4.31
N LYS A 40 11.95 5.08 -4.95
CA LYS A 40 12.66 6.21 -4.33
C LYS A 40 11.67 7.23 -3.81
N GLU A 41 11.91 7.71 -2.58
CA GLU A 41 11.20 8.88 -2.07
C GLU A 41 11.49 10.09 -2.97
N TYR A 42 10.42 10.76 -3.39
CA TYR A 42 10.56 12.01 -4.13
C TYR A 42 11.13 13.08 -3.21
N ARG A 43 12.32 13.61 -3.56
CA ARG A 43 12.99 14.64 -2.75
C ARG A 43 12.07 15.85 -2.53
N GLY A 44 11.69 16.06 -1.28
CA GLY A 44 10.91 17.23 -0.85
C GLY A 44 9.42 16.99 -0.64
N VAL A 45 8.91 15.76 -0.85
CA VAL A 45 7.52 15.39 -0.52
C VAL A 45 7.51 14.13 0.32
N PHE A 46 7.23 14.27 1.61
CA PHE A 46 7.14 13.15 2.54
C PHE A 46 6.01 12.19 2.12
N GLY A 47 6.33 10.91 1.96
CA GLY A 47 5.37 9.86 1.63
C GLY A 47 5.06 9.67 0.14
N LEU A 48 5.70 10.40 -0.78
CA LEU A 48 5.52 10.19 -2.22
C LEU A 48 6.69 9.38 -2.78
N THR A 49 6.40 8.20 -3.31
CA THR A 49 7.40 7.29 -3.87
C THR A 49 7.25 7.21 -5.38
N ILE A 50 8.38 7.18 -6.10
CA ILE A 50 8.40 7.00 -7.55
C ILE A 50 9.04 5.64 -7.85
N ALA A 51 8.36 4.85 -8.68
CA ALA A 51 8.88 3.62 -9.24
C ALA A 51 10.00 3.89 -10.26
N GLU A 52 11.21 3.47 -9.93
CA GLU A 52 12.37 3.46 -10.82
C GLU A 52 12.74 2.01 -11.17
N GLY A 53 12.14 1.48 -12.23
CA GLY A 53 12.43 0.12 -12.71
C GLY A 53 11.23 -0.50 -13.42
N CYS A 54 11.43 -1.61 -14.12
CA CYS A 54 10.32 -2.32 -14.76
C CYS A 54 9.41 -2.97 -13.71
N GLU A 55 9.98 -3.69 -12.74
CA GLU A 55 9.20 -4.41 -11.71
C GLU A 55 8.41 -3.46 -10.80
N ALA A 56 8.98 -2.31 -10.43
CA ALA A 56 8.25 -1.30 -9.65
C ALA A 56 7.08 -0.68 -10.42
N LYS A 57 7.21 -0.51 -11.75
CA LYS A 57 6.08 -0.11 -12.59
C LYS A 57 5.02 -1.19 -12.71
N GLU A 58 5.44 -2.46 -12.75
CA GLU A 58 4.51 -3.60 -12.73
C GLU A 58 3.73 -3.65 -11.40
N LEU A 59 4.36 -3.33 -10.27
CA LEU A 59 3.63 -3.17 -9.01
C LEU A 59 2.67 -1.97 -9.06
N ASP A 60 3.09 -0.82 -9.58
CA ASP A 60 2.23 0.35 -9.77
C ASP A 60 0.98 0.01 -10.62
N ASP A 61 1.17 -0.68 -11.74
CA ASP A 61 0.09 -1.13 -12.61
C ASP A 61 -0.82 -2.12 -11.88
N ALA A 62 -0.24 -3.07 -11.14
CA ALA A 62 -0.99 -4.07 -10.39
C ALA A 62 -1.84 -3.44 -9.28
N VAL A 63 -1.29 -2.52 -8.48
CA VAL A 63 -2.07 -1.87 -7.40
C VAL A 63 -3.21 -1.04 -7.98
N CYS A 64 -3.03 -0.42 -9.14
CA CYS A 64 -4.05 0.42 -9.77
C CYS A 64 -5.10 -0.38 -10.56
N GLN A 65 -4.92 -1.70 -10.71
CA GLN A 65 -5.83 -2.53 -11.50
C GLN A 65 -7.28 -2.43 -11.01
N ASP A 66 -8.19 -2.09 -11.95
CA ASP A 66 -9.63 -1.94 -11.71
C ASP A 66 -9.99 -0.88 -10.66
N VAL A 67 -9.12 0.12 -10.46
CA VAL A 67 -9.31 1.29 -9.60
C VAL A 67 -8.94 2.53 -10.42
N GLU A 68 -9.63 3.65 -10.21
CA GLU A 68 -9.18 4.96 -10.70
C GLU A 68 -8.46 5.67 -9.54
N PRO A 69 -7.12 5.56 -9.44
CA PRO A 69 -6.41 6.01 -8.25
C PRO A 69 -6.15 7.52 -8.31
N SER A 70 -6.24 8.19 -7.17
CA SER A 70 -5.56 9.47 -7.00
C SER A 70 -4.08 9.21 -6.67
N GLY A 71 -3.21 10.18 -6.94
CA GLY A 71 -1.79 10.09 -6.55
C GLY A 71 -1.61 9.92 -5.03
N ALA A 72 -2.53 10.44 -4.23
CA ALA A 72 -2.53 10.27 -2.77
C ALA A 72 -2.93 8.85 -2.35
N MET A 73 -3.93 8.23 -3.00
CA MET A 73 -4.28 6.83 -2.77
C MET A 73 -3.09 5.92 -3.07
N HIS A 74 -2.48 6.10 -4.24
CA HIS A 74 -1.33 5.32 -4.68
C HIS A 74 -0.18 5.44 -3.69
N SER A 75 0.23 6.66 -3.35
CA SER A 75 1.31 6.91 -2.41
C SER A 75 1.05 6.29 -1.03
N ALA A 76 -0.17 6.43 -0.50
CA ALA A 76 -0.56 5.82 0.78
C ALA A 76 -0.43 4.30 0.72
N VAL A 77 -1.02 3.66 -0.29
CA VAL A 77 -1.01 2.21 -0.46
C VAL A 77 0.41 1.67 -0.63
N ILE A 78 1.27 2.30 -1.43
CA ILE A 78 2.67 1.88 -1.59
C ILE A 78 3.42 1.95 -0.25
N ASN A 79 3.23 3.01 0.54
CA ASN A 79 3.86 3.11 1.86
C ASN A 79 3.39 2.00 2.81
N HIS A 80 2.10 1.66 2.77
CA HIS A 80 1.57 0.54 3.54
C HIS A 80 2.16 -0.81 3.09
N LEU A 81 2.25 -1.06 1.80
CA LEU A 81 2.87 -2.29 1.26
C LEU A 81 4.36 -2.39 1.62
N ALA A 82 5.11 -1.29 1.51
CA ALA A 82 6.51 -1.24 1.90
C ALA A 82 6.70 -1.52 3.40
N TYR A 83 5.82 -0.97 4.25
CA TYR A 83 5.82 -1.25 5.68
C TYR A 83 5.54 -2.74 5.95
N ILE A 84 4.51 -3.31 5.32
CA ILE A 84 4.17 -4.74 5.43
C ILE A 84 5.35 -5.62 5.01
N ASN A 85 6.05 -5.27 3.92
CA ASN A 85 7.24 -6.03 3.50
C ASN A 85 8.33 -6.01 4.57
N LYS A 86 8.58 -4.85 5.20
CA LYS A 86 9.63 -4.69 6.21
C LYS A 86 9.27 -5.32 7.57
N HIS A 87 8.00 -5.30 7.93
CA HIS A 87 7.54 -5.61 9.28
C HIS A 87 6.55 -6.78 9.38
N ASN A 88 6.23 -7.43 8.27
CA ASN A 88 5.15 -8.40 8.08
C ASN A 88 3.74 -7.84 8.35
N TYR A 89 2.72 -8.63 7.99
CA TYR A 89 1.32 -8.21 8.07
C TYR A 89 0.85 -8.00 9.51
N ASP A 90 1.24 -8.88 10.44
CA ASP A 90 0.87 -8.77 11.84
C ASP A 90 1.54 -7.57 12.52
N GLY A 91 2.80 -7.29 12.16
CA GLY A 91 3.53 -6.11 12.60
C GLY A 91 2.87 -4.82 12.13
N TRP A 92 2.37 -4.80 10.89
CA TRP A 92 1.61 -3.67 10.35
C TRP A 92 0.30 -3.42 11.12
N ILE A 93 -0.49 -4.46 11.39
CA ILE A 93 -1.72 -4.32 12.19
C ILE A 93 -1.40 -3.85 13.62
N SER A 94 -0.38 -4.44 14.26
CA SER A 94 0.01 -4.08 15.62
C SER A 94 0.47 -2.62 15.73
N GLU A 95 1.19 -2.12 14.73
CA GLU A 95 1.62 -0.72 14.69
C GLU A 95 0.43 0.22 14.51
N ALA A 96 -0.50 -0.11 13.62
CA ALA A 96 -1.71 0.67 13.41
C ALA A 96 -2.56 0.77 14.69
N GLU A 97 -2.71 -0.33 15.43
CA GLU A 97 -3.39 -0.35 16.74
C GLU A 97 -2.69 0.57 17.76
N LYS A 98 -1.35 0.57 17.81
CA LYS A 98 -0.58 1.46 18.72
C LYS A 98 -0.72 2.94 18.37
N GLN A 99 -0.81 3.26 17.09
CA GLN A 99 -0.96 4.64 16.62
C GLN A 99 -2.42 5.13 16.69
N GLY A 100 -3.36 4.28 17.15
CA GLY A 100 -4.77 4.63 17.26
C GLY A 100 -5.49 4.71 15.91
N MET A 101 -4.95 4.05 14.88
CA MET A 101 -5.63 3.92 13.59
C MET A 101 -6.84 3.00 13.71
N THR A 102 -7.86 3.24 12.88
CA THR A 102 -9.02 2.35 12.81
C THR A 102 -8.62 1.01 12.20
N VAL A 103 -8.78 -0.08 12.96
CA VAL A 103 -8.59 -1.45 12.48
C VAL A 103 -9.94 -2.14 12.39
N TYR A 104 -10.23 -2.75 11.25
CA TYR A 104 -11.51 -3.40 10.98
C TYR A 104 -11.35 -4.73 10.26
N LEU A 105 -12.42 -5.53 10.27
CA LEU A 105 -12.47 -6.78 9.53
C LEU A 105 -13.04 -6.52 8.14
N ILE A 106 -12.28 -6.89 7.11
CA ILE A 106 -12.80 -7.01 5.75
C ILE A 106 -13.47 -8.40 5.62
N PRO A 107 -14.64 -8.51 4.96
CA PRO A 107 -15.30 -9.77 4.66
C PRO A 107 -14.37 -10.83 4.05
#